data_AF-A0A1V6JBC2-F1
#
_entry.id   AF-A0A1V6JBC2-F1
#
_cell.length_a   1.000
_cell.length_b   1.000
_cell.length_c   1.000
_cell.angle_alpha   90.00
_cell.angle_beta   90.00
_cell.angle_gamma   90.00
#
_symmetry.space_group_name_H-M   'P 1'
#
loop_
_entity.id
_entity.type
_entity.pdbx_description
1 polymer ?
#
loop_
_entity_poly.entity_id
_entity_poly.type
_entity_poly.pdbx_seq_one_letter_code
_entity_poly.pdbx_strand_id
1 'polypeptide(L)' 'MSAYYQNKEELIEILGEKIAYLNKVLFHNTSSEFYLEDIIEAIDFLKDHKYVLTGQGLNQLEFYIHEAEESLRRYLKKS' A
#
# COMPACT_ATOMS: atom_id res chain seq x y z
N MET A 1 -9.26 17.75 9.30
CA MET A 1 -9.07 16.52 8.50
C MET A 1 -10.33 15.69 8.62
N SER A 2 -11.07 15.53 7.52
CA SER A 2 -12.10 14.49 7.47
C SER A 2 -11.36 13.16 7.49
N ALA A 3 -11.70 12.27 8.42
CA ALA A 3 -11.18 10.91 8.35
C ALA A 3 -11.65 10.32 7.00
N TYR A 4 -10.74 9.67 6.28
CA TYR A 4 -11.03 9.02 5.00
C TYR A 4 -11.93 7.78 5.14
N TYR A 5 -12.32 7.45 6.38
CA TYR A 5 -13.16 6.31 6.76
C TYR A 5 -13.94 6.67 8.03
N GLN A 6 -15.12 6.11 8.19
CA GLN A 6 -16.04 6.34 9.30
C GLN A 6 -16.00 5.24 10.36
N ASN A 7 -15.54 4.03 10.00
CA ASN A 7 -15.48 2.88 10.90
C ASN A 7 -14.30 1.94 10.57
N LYS A 8 -14.11 0.91 11.41
CA LYS A 8 -13.02 -0.05 11.28
C LYS A 8 -13.14 -0.93 10.03
N GLU A 9 -14.35 -1.29 9.62
CA GLU A 9 -14.59 -2.16 8.46
C GLU A 9 -14.22 -1.44 7.17
N GLU A 10 -14.66 -0.20 7.01
CA GLU A 10 -14.30 0.68 5.89
C GLU A 10 -12.78 0.89 5.81
N LEU A 11 -12.11 1.06 6.96
CA LEU A 11 -10.64 1.13 6.97
C LEU A 11 -10.00 -0.17 6.45
N ILE A 12 -10.51 -1.33 6.84
CA ILE A 12 -9.99 -2.63 6.37
C ILE A 12 -10.21 -2.79 4.86
N GLU A 13 -11.35 -2.34 4.33
CA GLU A 13 -11.62 -2.33 2.89
C GLU A 13 -10.61 -1.46 2.14
N ILE A 14 -10.39 -0.22 2.59
CA ILE A 14 -9.41 0.69 1.98
C ILE A 14 -7.99 0.10 2.04
N LEU A 15 -7.58 -0.52 3.16
CA LEU A 15 -6.30 -1.23 3.23
C LEU A 15 -6.19 -2.31 2.14
N GLY A 16 -7.26 -3.10 1.94
CA GLY A 16 -7.33 -4.11 0.89
C GLY A 16 -7.20 -3.50 -0.52
N GLU A 17 -7.87 -2.38 -0.79
CA GLU A 17 -7.79 -1.66 -2.05
C GLU A 17 -6.37 -1.14 -2.33
N LYS A 18 -5.71 -0.54 -1.34
CA LYS A 18 -4.32 -0.06 -1.48
C LYS A 18 -3.35 -1.22 -1.73
N ILE A 19 -3.52 -2.35 -1.07
CA ILE A 19 -2.74 -3.58 -1.34
C ILE A 19 -2.99 -4.08 -2.77
N ALA A 20 -4.25 -4.14 -3.21
CA ALA A 20 -4.59 -4.59 -4.56
C ALA A 20 -3.99 -3.67 -5.64
N TYR A 21 -4.04 -2.36 -5.41
CA TYR A 21 -3.43 -1.36 -6.28
C TYR A 21 -1.90 -1.57 -6.38
N LEU A 22 -1.20 -1.62 -5.25
CA LEU A 22 0.25 -1.85 -5.21
C LEU A 22 0.65 -3.18 -5.88
N ASN A 23 -0.15 -4.23 -5.70
CA ASN A 23 0.04 -5.52 -6.38
C ASN A 23 -0.04 -5.42 -7.90
N LYS A 24 -1.00 -4.64 -8.40
CA LYS A 24 -1.16 -4.42 -9.84
C LYS A 24 0.01 -3.65 -10.44
N VAL A 25 0.45 -2.57 -9.78
CA VAL A 25 1.42 -1.62 -10.35
C VAL A 25 2.88 -2.01 -10.13
N LEU A 26 3.24 -2.57 -8.96
CA LEU A 26 4.63 -2.90 -8.65
C LEU A 26 5.03 -4.33 -9.05
N PHE A 27 4.12 -5.29 -8.94
CA PHE A 27 4.47 -6.71 -9.03
C PHE A 27 3.97 -7.38 -10.32
N HIS A 28 2.85 -6.93 -10.88
CA HIS A 28 2.31 -7.51 -12.11
C HIS A 28 2.77 -6.83 -13.40
N ASN A 29 3.71 -5.87 -13.33
CA ASN A 29 4.43 -5.29 -14.47
C ASN A 29 3.49 -4.91 -15.63
N THR A 30 2.29 -4.43 -15.28
CA THR A 30 1.32 -4.00 -16.27
C THR A 30 1.84 -2.69 -16.84
N SER A 31 1.88 -2.58 -18.16
CA SER A 31 2.37 -1.42 -18.95
C SER A 31 1.50 -0.16 -18.78
N SER A 32 0.81 -0.04 -17.65
CA SER A 32 -0.07 1.06 -17.31
C SER A 32 0.78 2.19 -16.76
N GLU A 33 0.62 3.39 -17.31
CA GLU A 33 1.09 4.63 -16.67
C GLU A 33 0.54 4.66 -15.24
N PHE A 34 1.43 4.54 -14.26
CA PHE A 34 1.10 4.76 -12.86
C PHE A 34 1.71 6.09 -12.44
N TYR A 35 1.00 6.80 -11.56
CA TYR A 35 1.55 7.99 -10.94
C TYR A 35 2.38 7.56 -9.73
N LEU A 36 3.64 7.99 -9.72
CA LEU A 36 4.57 7.71 -8.62
C LEU A 36 4.00 8.19 -7.28
N GLU A 37 3.33 9.34 -7.30
CA GLU A 37 2.66 9.96 -6.15
C GLU A 37 1.60 9.01 -5.57
N ASP A 38 0.74 8.42 -6.39
CA ASP A 38 -0.29 7.47 -5.94
C ASP A 38 0.30 6.23 -5.24
N ILE A 39 1.48 5.77 -5.69
CA ILE A 39 2.19 4.64 -5.06
C ILE A 39 2.71 5.04 -3.68
N ILE A 40 3.34 6.22 -3.57
CA ILE A 40 3.86 6.74 -2.31
C ILE A 40 2.71 6.94 -1.32
N GLU A 41 1.61 7.58 -1.75
CA GLU A 41 0.43 7.80 -0.93
C GLU A 41 -0.20 6.48 -0.45
N ALA A 42 -0.25 5.46 -1.32
CA ALA A 42 -0.76 4.15 -0.93
C ALA A 42 0.12 3.50 0.16
N ILE A 43 1.45 3.55 0.01
CA ILE A 43 2.39 2.99 0.99
C ILE A 43 2.28 3.73 2.33
N ASP A 44 2.24 5.06 2.31
CA ASP A 44 2.15 5.87 3.53
C ASP A 44 0.81 5.64 4.24
N PHE A 45 -0.30 5.55 3.50
CA PHE A 45 -1.59 5.20 4.07
C PHE A 45 -1.54 3.84 4.79
N LEU A 46 -0.95 2.81 4.18
CA LEU A 46 -0.82 1.49 4.81
C LEU A 46 0.02 1.56 6.11
N LYS A 47 1.09 2.37 6.12
CA LYS A 47 1.97 2.54 7.30
C LYS A 47 1.26 3.23 8.45
N ASP A 48 0.50 4.28 8.16
CA ASP A 48 -0.24 5.06 9.16
C ASP A 48 -1.33 4.22 9.84
N HIS A 49 -1.91 3.26 9.12
CA HIS A 49 -3.08 2.52 9.58
C HIS A 49 -2.82 1.04 9.92
N LYS A 50 -1.59 0.54 9.79
CA LYS A 50 -1.27 -0.90 9.95
C LYS A 50 -1.71 -1.50 11.29
N TYR A 51 -1.72 -0.70 12.36
CA TYR A 51 -2.09 -1.13 13.71
C TYR A 51 -3.58 -1.39 13.91
N VAL A 52 -4.43 -1.14 12.89
CA VAL A 52 -5.81 -1.65 12.88
C VAL A 52 -5.84 -3.19 12.83
N LEU A 53 -4.80 -3.79 12.24
CA LEU A 53 -4.54 -5.22 12.24
C LEU A 53 -3.63 -5.58 13.42
N THR A 54 -3.74 -6.82 13.90
CA THR A 54 -2.93 -7.32 15.02
C THR A 54 -2.42 -8.73 14.73
N GLY A 55 -1.30 -9.11 15.35
CA GLY A 55 -0.74 -10.45 15.21
C GLY A 55 -0.35 -10.77 13.77
N GLN A 56 -0.84 -11.90 13.25
CA GLN A 56 -0.49 -12.36 11.90
C GLN A 56 -0.86 -11.35 10.80
N GLY A 57 -2.01 -10.67 10.92
CA GLY A 57 -2.43 -9.68 9.93
C GLY A 57 -1.49 -8.45 9.88
N LEU A 58 -1.01 -8.01 11.05
CA LEU A 58 -0.02 -6.93 11.13
C LEU A 58 1.31 -7.37 10.48
N ASN A 59 1.81 -8.55 10.82
CA ASN A 59 3.06 -9.06 10.27
C ASN A 59 3.02 -9.20 8.74
N GLN A 60 1.89 -9.67 8.20
CA GLN A 60 1.67 -9.77 6.75
C GLN A 60 1.67 -8.39 6.08
N LEU A 61 0.99 -7.42 6.67
CA LEU A 61 0.95 -6.06 6.15
C LEU A 61 2.32 -5.38 6.20
N GLU A 62 3.09 -5.58 7.27
CA GLU A 62 4.45 -5.05 7.37
C GLU A 62 5.39 -5.63 6.33
N PHE A 63 5.32 -6.95 6.10
CA PHE A 63 6.06 -7.59 5.02
C PHE A 63 5.68 -7.00 3.65
N TYR A 64 4.38 -6.80 3.42
CA TYR A 64 3.87 -6.24 2.18
C TYR A 64 4.37 -4.82 1.91
N ILE A 65 4.28 -3.94 2.92
CA ILE A 65 4.78 -2.56 2.85
C ILE A 65 6.28 -2.57 2.51
N HIS A 66 7.06 -3.44 3.15
CA HIS A 66 8.49 -3.54 2.89
C HIS A 66 8.81 -3.92 1.44
N GLU A 67 8.15 -4.94 0.90
CA GLU A 67 8.34 -5.38 -0.50
C GLU A 67 7.93 -4.28 -1.50
N ALA A 68 6.87 -3.53 -1.19
CA ALA A 68 6.44 -2.40 -2.01
C ALA A 68 7.47 -1.27 -2.02
N GLU A 69 8.01 -0.89 -0.85
CA GLU A 69 9.08 0.11 -0.73
C GLU A 69 10.35 -0.33 -1.48
N GLU A 70 10.74 -1.60 -1.38
CA GLU A 70 11.90 -2.14 -2.11
C GLU A 70 11.70 -2.10 -3.62
N SER A 71 10.51 -2.47 -4.09
CA SER A 71 10.17 -2.43 -5.52
C SER A 71 10.20 -1.00 -6.06
N LEU A 72 9.63 -0.06 -5.30
CA LEU A 72 9.69 1.37 -5.61
C LEU A 72 11.14 1.89 -5.68
N ARG A 73 11.97 1.55 -4.68
CA ARG A 73 13.40 1.91 -4.66
C ARG A 73 14.14 1.38 -5.89
N ARG A 74 13.83 0.15 -6.35
CA ARG A 74 14.43 -0.43 -7.56
C ARG A 74 13.99 0.29 -8.83
N TYR A 75 12.72 0.70 -8.92
CA TYR A 75 12.20 1.46 -10.05
C TYR A 75 12.89 2.83 -10.17
N LEU A 76 12.98 3.56 -9.05
CA LEU A 76 13.61 4.88 -9.00
C LEU A 76 15.11 4.88 -9.30
N LYS A 77 15.81 3.76 -9.05
CA LYS A 77 17.23 3.60 -9.41
C LYS A 77 17.45 3.30 -10.90
N LYS A 78 16.41 2.88 -11.63
CA LYS A 78 16.48 2.52 -13.06
C LYS A 78 16.05 3.66 -13.99
N SER A 79 15.30 4.65 -13.49
CA SER A 79 15.00 5.90 -14.20
C SER A 79 16.15 6.90 -14.07
#